data_AF-A0A3N8PCE5-F1
#
_entry.id   AF-A0A3N8PCE5-F1
#
_cell.length_a   1.000
_cell.length_b   1.000
_cell.length_c   1.000
_cell.angle_alpha   90.00
_cell.angle_beta   90.00
_cell.angle_gamma   90.00
#
_symmetry.space_group_name_H-M   'P 1'
#
loop_
_entity.id
_entity.type
_entity.pdbx_description
1 polymer ?
#
loop_
_entity_poly.entity_id
_entity_poly.type
_entity_poly.pdbx_seq_one_letter_code
_entity_poly.pdbx_strand_id
1 'polypeptide(L)'
;MTASKKSSTSAQAGTSPGSIGFDPAAQPMQQMFESWLNAWRGFADPARAATASATVNPFATFQFPTSFPFQMPSMPDFGAMASPFAGLKLPAAAIPPERLQALQADYARDCMALMQQAAAAKLESPELKDRRFSGDAWKASPAHAFAAAWYLLNARYLQELADALQTDPKTRERIRFTVQQWTAAAAPSNFLALNPDAQKSILETQGESLRQGMMNLLGDMQRGKISQTDESQFVVGKNLGCTEGAVVYENDLIQLIQYTPKTDKVFERPLLIVPPCINKFYILDLQPENSLVAHALSNGHQVFLVSWRNADASVAHKTWDDYMNEGLLAAIDAVQQVSGREQINTLGFCVGGTMLATALAVLAARGEHPAASMTLLTAMLDFTDTGILDVFVDEAHVQMREQTIGGKNGTQPGLMRGVEFANTFSFLRPNDLVWNYVVDNYLKGRTPAPFDLLYWNSDSTSLPGPMYAWYLRNTYLENKLREPGALTVCGESVDLTLIDVPTFIYGSREDHIVPWQTAYASTSILSGPLKFVLGASGHIAGVINPPAKKKRSYWVNDGDLPESADDWFAGATEYPGSWWTTWVEWLEQYGGRKVEPPAQPGTAQFPVIEPAPGRYVLQRD
;
A
#
# COMPACT_ATOMS: atom_id res chain seq x y z
N MET A 1 -33.87 31.68 -57.54
CA MET A 1 -35.27 31.26 -57.68
C MET A 1 -35.88 31.09 -56.30
N THR A 2 -36.87 31.93 -55.99
CA THR A 2 -38.09 31.67 -55.19
C THR A 2 -38.03 30.95 -53.83
N ALA A 3 -38.28 31.77 -52.80
CA ALA A 3 -39.05 31.59 -51.55
C ALA A 3 -39.85 30.29 -51.28
N SER A 4 -39.96 29.87 -50.01
CA SER A 4 -41.14 30.15 -49.15
C SER A 4 -41.12 29.44 -47.77
N LYS A 5 -41.75 30.11 -46.80
CA LYS A 5 -41.99 29.82 -45.37
C LYS A 5 -43.03 28.71 -45.10
N LYS A 6 -42.98 28.13 -43.87
CA LYS A 6 -44.07 27.86 -42.88
C LYS A 6 -43.47 27.06 -41.69
N SER A 7 -43.16 27.65 -40.54
CA SER A 7 -43.97 27.89 -39.33
C SER A 7 -44.64 26.67 -38.67
N SER A 8 -44.14 26.24 -37.49
CA SER A 8 -44.96 26.01 -36.29
C SER A 8 -44.09 25.96 -35.02
N THR A 9 -44.64 26.55 -33.97
CA THR A 9 -44.14 26.80 -32.61
C THR A 9 -44.15 25.58 -31.70
N SER A 10 -43.18 25.42 -30.79
CA SER A 10 -43.45 25.15 -29.34
C SER A 10 -42.19 25.21 -28.45
N ALA A 11 -42.34 26.00 -27.38
CA ALA A 11 -41.76 25.98 -26.02
C ALA A 11 -40.39 25.34 -25.71
N GLN A 12 -39.53 26.15 -25.07
CA GLN A 12 -38.48 25.73 -24.13
C GLN A 12 -39.10 25.19 -22.82
N ALA A 13 -38.60 24.05 -22.31
CA ALA A 13 -38.41 23.80 -20.87
C ALA A 13 -37.61 22.50 -20.62
N GLY A 14 -36.51 22.61 -19.84
CA GLY A 14 -36.09 21.63 -18.83
C GLY A 14 -35.25 20.42 -19.26
N THR A 15 -33.92 20.54 -19.22
CA THR A 15 -32.99 19.41 -19.12
C THR A 15 -32.70 19.08 -17.65
N SER A 16 -33.07 17.88 -17.19
CA SER A 16 -32.58 17.29 -15.93
C SER A 16 -31.21 16.63 -16.14
N PRO A 17 -30.25 16.72 -15.21
CA PRO A 17 -29.00 15.97 -15.28
C PRO A 17 -29.21 14.51 -14.81
N GLY A 18 -28.65 13.58 -15.57
CA GLY A 18 -28.71 12.14 -15.33
C GLY A 18 -27.93 11.68 -14.09
N SER A 19 -28.44 10.61 -13.50
CA SER A 19 -27.92 9.89 -12.34
C SER A 19 -26.54 9.25 -12.61
N ILE A 20 -25.57 9.57 -11.76
CA ILE A 20 -24.28 8.89 -11.64
C ILE A 20 -24.53 7.51 -10.98
N GLY A 21 -24.04 6.43 -11.60
CA GLY A 21 -24.10 5.08 -11.05
C GLY A 21 -23.21 4.95 -9.81
N PHE A 22 -23.79 4.46 -8.71
CA PHE A 22 -23.14 4.32 -7.40
C PHE A 22 -22.56 2.91 -7.22
N ASP A 23 -21.36 2.86 -6.62
CA ASP A 23 -20.62 1.66 -6.23
C ASP A 23 -21.20 1.04 -4.92
N PRO A 24 -21.63 -0.24 -4.91
CA PRO A 24 -22.18 -0.91 -3.73
C PRO A 24 -21.18 -1.11 -2.58
N ALA A 25 -19.86 -1.11 -2.82
CA ALA A 25 -18.84 -1.33 -1.79
C ALA A 25 -18.55 -0.06 -0.95
N ALA A 26 -18.93 1.12 -1.44
CA ALA A 26 -18.73 2.40 -0.77
C ALA A 26 -19.87 2.78 0.20
N GLN A 27 -21.02 2.10 0.13
CA GLN A 27 -22.22 2.49 0.89
C GLN A 27 -22.07 2.50 2.42
N PRO A 28 -21.39 1.54 3.07
CA PRO A 28 -21.25 1.54 4.53
C PRO A 28 -20.36 2.70 5.02
N MET A 29 -19.32 3.04 4.26
CA MET A 29 -18.38 4.11 4.60
C MET A 29 -18.93 5.50 4.29
N GLN A 30 -19.68 5.64 3.20
CA GLN A 30 -20.38 6.88 2.89
C GLN A 30 -21.46 7.17 3.95
N GLN A 31 -22.16 6.14 4.44
CA GLN A 31 -23.05 6.27 5.59
C GLN A 31 -22.31 6.61 6.89
N MET A 32 -21.10 6.07 7.11
CA MET A 32 -20.28 6.41 8.27
C MET A 32 -19.76 7.85 8.21
N PHE A 33 -19.37 8.33 7.04
CA PHE A 33 -18.96 9.72 6.82
C PHE A 33 -20.14 10.69 6.89
N GLU A 34 -21.31 10.32 6.35
CA GLU A 34 -22.53 11.11 6.49
C GLU A 34 -23.04 11.14 7.94
N SER A 35 -22.95 10.04 8.68
CA SER A 35 -23.26 10.02 10.11
C SER A 35 -22.28 10.86 10.94
N TRP A 36 -21.01 10.89 10.55
CA TRP A 36 -20.00 11.80 11.11
C TRP A 36 -20.30 13.27 10.80
N LEU A 37 -20.67 13.62 9.56
CA LEU A 37 -21.11 14.96 9.17
C LEU A 37 -22.42 15.37 9.85
N ASN A 38 -23.35 14.43 10.03
CA ASN A 38 -24.62 14.68 10.72
C ASN A 38 -24.42 14.87 12.23
N ALA A 39 -23.48 14.13 12.85
CA ALA A 39 -23.06 14.41 14.22
C ALA A 39 -22.49 15.82 14.34
N TRP A 40 -21.67 16.26 13.37
CA TRP A 40 -21.15 17.62 13.28
C TRP A 40 -22.24 18.70 13.12
N ARG A 41 -23.22 18.47 12.24
CA ARG A 41 -24.38 19.38 12.07
C ARG A 41 -25.24 19.47 13.32
N GLY A 42 -25.34 18.38 14.09
CA GLY A 42 -26.04 18.34 15.37
C GLY A 42 -25.39 19.24 16.44
N PHE A 43 -24.10 19.50 16.35
CA PHE A 43 -23.41 20.46 17.23
C PHE A 43 -23.62 21.93 16.83
N ALA A 44 -24.07 22.21 15.61
CA ALA A 44 -24.30 23.56 15.12
C ALA A 44 -25.69 24.14 15.47
N ASP A 45 -26.62 23.32 15.99
CA ASP A 45 -27.99 23.74 16.29
C ASP A 45 -28.47 23.24 17.68
N PRO A 46 -28.40 24.08 18.73
CA PRO A 46 -28.70 23.68 20.11
C PRO A 46 -30.19 23.38 20.38
N ALA A 47 -31.10 23.55 19.41
CA ALA A 47 -32.54 23.51 19.64
C ALA A 47 -33.21 22.12 19.49
N ARG A 48 -32.48 21.06 19.09
CA ARG A 48 -33.08 19.73 18.81
C ARG A 48 -32.85 18.63 19.85
N ALA A 49 -32.14 18.91 20.94
CA ALA A 49 -31.76 17.90 21.94
C ALA A 49 -32.88 17.51 22.95
N ALA A 50 -34.11 18.00 22.78
CA ALA A 50 -35.18 17.79 23.75
C ALA A 50 -36.48 17.31 23.10
N THR A 51 -36.54 16.05 22.66
CA THR A 51 -37.77 15.23 22.64
C THR A 51 -37.50 13.83 22.06
N ALA A 52 -37.43 12.81 22.92
CA ALA A 52 -37.99 11.48 22.66
C ALA A 52 -37.81 10.59 23.91
N SER A 53 -38.91 10.23 24.55
CA SER A 53 -38.97 9.41 25.76
C SER A 53 -39.46 7.98 25.48
N ALA A 54 -38.89 7.04 26.25
CA ALA A 54 -39.52 5.89 26.92
C ALA A 54 -40.02 4.69 26.10
N THR A 55 -39.40 3.51 26.35
CA THR A 55 -40.08 2.25 26.68
C THR A 55 -39.20 1.36 27.58
N VAL A 56 -39.86 0.49 28.36
CA VAL A 56 -39.42 -0.18 29.60
C VAL A 56 -38.57 -1.44 29.35
N ASN A 57 -37.50 -1.65 30.14
CA ASN A 57 -36.65 -2.85 30.14
C ASN A 57 -36.87 -3.67 31.45
N PRO A 58 -37.05 -5.01 31.42
CA PRO A 58 -37.43 -5.80 32.58
C PRO A 58 -36.29 -6.20 33.55
N PHE A 59 -35.06 -5.71 33.41
CA PHE A 59 -33.93 -6.08 34.29
C PHE A 59 -33.69 -5.13 35.48
N ALA A 60 -34.75 -4.58 36.05
CA ALA A 60 -34.70 -3.53 37.08
C ALA A 60 -34.24 -3.95 38.51
N THR A 61 -33.41 -4.98 38.69
CA THR A 61 -33.14 -5.53 40.04
C THR A 61 -31.66 -5.69 40.44
N PHE A 62 -30.77 -4.84 39.92
CA PHE A 62 -29.49 -4.57 40.59
C PHE A 62 -29.23 -3.05 40.67
N GLN A 63 -29.54 -2.45 41.82
CA GLN A 63 -29.23 -1.05 42.13
C GLN A 63 -27.84 -0.93 42.75
N PHE A 64 -26.91 -0.28 42.05
CA PHE A 64 -25.69 0.29 42.65
C PHE A 64 -25.99 1.70 43.19
N PRO A 65 -25.30 2.16 44.25
CA PRO A 65 -25.58 3.43 44.91
C PRO A 65 -25.28 4.64 44.00
N THR A 66 -26.25 5.55 43.98
CA THR A 66 -26.32 6.75 43.16
C THR A 66 -25.33 7.82 43.63
N SER A 67 -24.18 7.95 42.95
CA SER A 67 -23.39 9.21 42.86
C SER A 67 -22.18 9.07 41.94
N PHE A 68 -22.40 9.10 40.63
CA PHE A 68 -21.37 9.43 39.62
C PHE A 68 -22.01 10.37 38.58
N PRO A 69 -21.40 11.50 38.20
CA PRO A 69 -22.03 12.52 37.36
C PRO A 69 -21.96 12.24 35.84
N PHE A 70 -21.62 11.01 35.43
CA PHE A 70 -21.58 10.61 34.02
C PHE A 70 -22.48 9.38 33.80
N GLN A 71 -23.49 9.56 32.95
CA GLN A 71 -24.37 8.49 32.50
C GLN A 71 -23.61 7.68 31.44
N MET A 72 -23.17 6.46 31.78
CA MET A 72 -22.56 5.54 30.82
C MET A 72 -23.60 5.18 29.74
N PRO A 73 -23.25 5.17 28.45
CA PRO A 73 -24.14 4.66 27.41
C PRO A 73 -24.42 3.18 27.66
N SER A 74 -25.67 2.76 27.48
CA SER A 74 -26.03 1.34 27.48
C SER A 74 -25.24 0.60 26.39
N MET A 75 -24.72 -0.59 26.72
CA MET A 75 -24.14 -1.50 25.73
C MET A 75 -25.14 -1.72 24.58
N PRO A 76 -24.69 -1.73 23.32
CA PRO A 76 -25.56 -2.07 22.19
C PRO A 76 -26.17 -3.45 22.40
N ASP A 77 -27.46 -3.58 22.09
CA ASP A 77 -28.13 -4.88 22.01
C ASP A 77 -27.54 -5.64 20.81
N PHE A 78 -26.67 -6.60 21.10
CA PHE A 78 -26.01 -7.45 20.09
C PHE A 78 -27.02 -8.29 19.27
N GLY A 79 -28.26 -8.47 19.75
CA GLY A 79 -29.33 -9.13 19.00
C GLY A 79 -29.87 -8.29 17.84
N ALA A 80 -29.86 -6.96 17.96
CA ALA A 80 -30.44 -6.05 16.97
C ALA A 80 -29.53 -5.79 15.74
N MET A 81 -28.22 -6.10 15.83
CA MET A 81 -27.29 -5.99 14.69
C MET A 81 -27.33 -7.18 13.72
N ALA A 82 -28.07 -8.25 14.02
CA ALA A 82 -28.17 -9.43 13.16
C ALA A 82 -29.12 -9.26 11.96
N SER A 83 -29.87 -8.15 11.89
CA SER A 83 -30.97 -7.99 10.93
C SER A 83 -30.58 -7.77 9.45
N PRO A 84 -29.42 -7.20 9.07
CA PRO A 84 -29.04 -7.09 7.65
C PRO A 84 -28.54 -8.41 7.04
N PHE A 85 -28.28 -9.43 7.86
CA PHE A 85 -27.64 -10.69 7.43
C PHE A 85 -28.61 -11.88 7.32
N ALA A 86 -29.92 -11.64 7.46
CA ALA A 86 -30.98 -12.67 7.57
C ALA A 86 -31.22 -13.55 6.32
N GLY A 87 -30.32 -13.58 5.35
CA GLY A 87 -30.40 -14.41 4.15
C GLY A 87 -29.06 -14.94 3.63
N LEU A 88 -27.94 -14.58 4.26
CA LEU A 88 -26.63 -15.16 3.96
C LEU A 88 -26.49 -16.44 4.78
N LYS A 89 -26.24 -17.58 4.12
CA LYS A 89 -25.68 -18.75 4.80
C LYS A 89 -24.26 -18.37 5.24
N LEU A 90 -24.16 -17.66 6.37
CA LEU A 90 -22.90 -17.38 7.02
C LEU A 90 -22.25 -18.74 7.35
N PRO A 91 -21.01 -19.00 6.92
CA PRO A 91 -20.26 -20.11 7.48
C PRO A 91 -20.29 -19.97 9.01
N ALA A 92 -20.50 -21.06 9.72
CA ALA A 92 -20.66 -21.07 11.16
C ALA A 92 -19.35 -20.61 11.83
N ALA A 93 -19.16 -19.30 11.92
CA ALA A 93 -18.07 -18.69 12.66
C ALA A 93 -18.47 -18.76 14.13
N ALA A 94 -17.90 -19.74 14.83
CA ALA A 94 -18.16 -19.95 16.25
C ALA A 94 -16.85 -19.82 17.02
N ILE A 95 -16.91 -19.14 18.16
CA ILE A 95 -15.82 -19.18 19.15
C ILE A 95 -16.08 -20.41 20.03
N PRO A 96 -15.09 -21.29 20.26
CA PRO A 96 -15.25 -22.42 21.15
C PRO A 96 -15.77 -21.97 22.52
N PRO A 97 -16.79 -22.62 23.10
CA PRO A 97 -17.40 -22.16 24.35
C PRO A 97 -16.40 -21.95 25.49
N GLU A 98 -15.42 -22.85 25.64
CA GLU A 98 -14.35 -22.73 26.64
C GLU A 98 -13.47 -21.50 26.39
N ARG A 99 -13.09 -21.25 25.12
CA ARG A 99 -12.28 -20.08 24.76
C ARG A 99 -13.07 -18.79 24.97
N LEU A 100 -14.37 -18.78 24.61
CA LEU A 100 -15.25 -17.64 24.83
C LEU A 100 -15.41 -17.34 26.31
N GLN A 101 -15.63 -18.37 27.15
CA GLN A 101 -15.70 -18.20 28.61
C GLN A 101 -14.41 -17.66 29.20
N ALA A 102 -13.25 -18.16 28.75
CA ALA A 102 -11.95 -17.65 29.17
C ALA A 102 -11.77 -16.16 28.80
N LEU A 103 -12.06 -15.80 27.55
CA LEU A 103 -12.00 -14.41 27.08
C LEU A 103 -12.96 -13.49 27.86
N GLN A 104 -14.18 -13.96 28.13
CA GLN A 104 -15.15 -13.21 28.95
C GLN A 104 -14.68 -13.04 30.40
N ALA A 105 -14.09 -14.07 31.00
CA ALA A 105 -13.56 -14.01 32.36
C ALA A 105 -12.36 -13.04 32.46
N ASP A 106 -11.44 -13.09 31.49
CA ASP A 106 -10.30 -12.18 31.41
C ASP A 106 -10.75 -10.73 31.19
N TYR A 107 -11.69 -10.51 30.27
CA TYR A 107 -12.28 -9.19 30.04
C TYR A 107 -12.98 -8.63 31.29
N ALA A 108 -13.78 -9.46 31.99
CA ALA A 108 -14.46 -9.05 33.22
C ALA A 108 -13.45 -8.69 34.33
N ARG A 109 -12.38 -9.49 34.47
CA ARG A 109 -11.28 -9.23 35.42
C ARG A 109 -10.62 -7.89 35.16
N ASP A 110 -10.28 -7.62 33.90
CA ASP A 110 -9.62 -6.39 33.49
C ASP A 110 -10.54 -5.16 33.59
N CYS A 111 -11.83 -5.32 33.30
CA CYS A 111 -12.84 -4.29 33.55
C CYS A 111 -12.92 -3.94 35.04
N MET A 112 -12.96 -4.95 35.92
CA MET A 112 -12.97 -4.73 37.37
C MET A 112 -11.69 -4.03 37.84
N ALA A 113 -10.52 -4.45 37.34
CA ALA A 113 -9.24 -3.80 37.67
C ALA A 113 -9.23 -2.34 37.24
N LEU A 114 -9.68 -2.03 36.02
CA LEU A 114 -9.74 -0.67 35.50
C LEU A 114 -10.74 0.20 36.28
N MET A 115 -11.90 -0.35 36.66
CA MET A 115 -12.89 0.35 37.50
C MET A 115 -12.38 0.61 38.92
N GLN A 116 -11.64 -0.34 39.51
CA GLN A 116 -10.99 -0.16 40.81
C GLN A 116 -9.91 0.92 40.76
N GLN A 117 -9.10 0.96 39.70
CA GLN A 117 -8.11 2.02 39.48
C GLN A 117 -8.77 3.40 39.37
N ALA A 118 -9.90 3.50 38.66
CA ALA A 118 -10.67 4.74 38.56
C ALA A 118 -11.26 5.18 39.91
N ALA A 119 -11.79 4.24 40.70
CA ALA A 119 -12.41 4.50 41.99
C ALA A 119 -11.41 4.84 43.11
N ALA A 120 -10.18 4.32 43.04
CA ALA A 120 -9.19 4.44 44.09
C ALA A 120 -8.53 5.85 44.19
N ALA A 121 -8.79 6.76 43.24
CA ALA A 121 -8.23 8.13 43.18
C ALA A 121 -6.69 8.24 43.37
N LYS A 122 -5.95 7.13 43.34
CA LYS A 122 -4.49 7.12 43.32
C LYS A 122 -4.05 7.32 41.87
N LEU A 123 -3.49 8.50 41.63
CA LEU A 123 -2.90 8.97 40.38
C LEU A 123 -1.73 8.09 39.89
N GLU A 124 -2.01 6.90 39.40
CA GLU A 124 -1.20 6.33 38.33
C GLU A 124 -2.12 6.16 37.14
N SER A 125 -1.99 7.07 36.17
CA SER A 125 -2.64 6.91 34.87
C SER A 125 -2.29 5.52 34.35
N PRO A 126 -3.27 4.72 33.87
CA PRO A 126 -2.98 3.44 33.26
C PRO A 126 -1.85 3.59 32.24
N GLU A 127 -0.91 2.64 32.19
CA GLU A 127 0.21 2.74 31.25
C GLU A 127 -0.34 2.63 29.81
N LEU A 128 -0.47 3.76 29.13
CA LEU A 128 -0.94 3.83 27.75
C LEU A 128 0.26 3.60 26.82
N LYS A 129 0.44 2.35 26.39
CA LYS A 129 1.50 1.97 25.44
C LYS A 129 1.21 2.40 24.00
N ASP A 130 -0.05 2.73 23.70
CA ASP A 130 -0.48 3.19 22.38
C ASP A 130 -0.07 4.65 22.14
N ARG A 131 0.65 4.88 21.05
CA ARG A 131 1.18 6.20 20.69
C ARG A 131 0.08 7.28 20.55
N ARG A 132 -1.15 6.91 20.20
CA ARG A 132 -2.29 7.84 20.06
C ARG A 132 -2.64 8.56 21.36
N PHE A 133 -2.29 7.98 22.51
CA PHE A 133 -2.57 8.53 23.84
C PHE A 133 -1.30 8.89 24.61
N SER A 134 -0.18 9.10 23.91
CA SER A 134 1.13 9.36 24.52
C SER A 134 1.32 10.80 25.02
N GLY A 135 0.49 11.74 24.55
CA GLY A 135 0.58 13.17 24.88
C GLY A 135 0.33 13.46 26.37
N ASP A 136 0.99 14.48 26.91
CA ASP A 136 0.89 14.84 28.32
C ASP A 136 -0.54 15.22 28.73
N ALA A 137 -1.36 15.74 27.81
CA ALA A 137 -2.75 16.11 28.10
C ALA A 137 -3.63 14.88 28.41
N TRP A 138 -3.31 13.72 27.84
CA TRP A 138 -3.98 12.44 28.17
C TRP A 138 -3.66 11.99 29.59
N LYS A 139 -2.42 12.18 30.05
CA LYS A 139 -1.97 11.81 31.40
C LYS A 139 -2.43 12.80 32.45
N ALA A 140 -2.53 14.08 32.10
CA ALA A 140 -2.92 15.16 33.00
C ALA A 140 -4.37 15.07 33.50
N SER A 141 -5.24 14.32 32.81
CA SER A 141 -6.65 14.19 33.16
C SER A 141 -7.02 12.72 33.42
N PRO A 142 -7.35 12.35 34.67
CA PRO A 142 -7.76 10.98 35.02
C PRO A 142 -8.95 10.48 34.19
N ALA A 143 -9.89 11.35 33.82
CA ALA A 143 -11.03 10.99 32.98
C ALA A 143 -10.62 10.61 31.55
N HIS A 144 -9.69 11.35 30.94
CA HIS A 144 -9.18 11.04 29.60
C HIS A 144 -8.31 9.78 29.60
N ALA A 145 -7.44 9.63 30.60
CA ALA A 145 -6.64 8.42 30.77
C ALA A 145 -7.52 7.18 30.94
N PHE A 146 -8.60 7.29 31.74
CA PHE A 146 -9.58 6.21 31.89
C PHE A 146 -10.33 5.92 30.59
N ALA A 147 -10.79 6.94 29.85
CA ALA A 147 -11.47 6.75 28.57
C ALA A 147 -10.57 6.06 27.53
N ALA A 148 -9.29 6.44 27.47
CA ALA A 148 -8.29 5.79 26.62
C ALA A 148 -8.06 4.33 27.02
N ALA A 149 -7.87 4.07 28.31
CA ALA A 149 -7.68 2.70 28.83
C ALA A 149 -8.93 1.82 28.60
N TRP A 150 -10.13 2.37 28.79
CA TRP A 150 -11.40 1.68 28.52
C TRP A 150 -11.53 1.31 27.05
N TYR A 151 -11.22 2.25 26.15
CA TYR A 151 -11.19 2.00 24.71
C TYR A 151 -10.17 0.91 24.35
N LEU A 152 -8.93 0.99 24.84
CA LEU A 152 -7.88 0.01 24.54
C LEU A 152 -8.26 -1.40 25.00
N LEU A 153 -8.88 -1.51 26.18
CA LEU A 153 -9.38 -2.77 26.71
C LEU A 153 -10.44 -3.39 25.79
N ASN A 154 -11.43 -2.58 25.37
CA ASN A 154 -12.50 -3.05 24.47
C ASN A 154 -11.96 -3.40 23.07
N ALA A 155 -11.05 -2.60 22.53
CA ALA A 155 -10.41 -2.86 21.24
C ALA A 155 -9.61 -4.17 21.26
N ARG A 156 -8.83 -4.40 22.32
CA ARG A 156 -8.09 -5.65 22.52
C ARG A 156 -9.04 -6.85 22.64
N TYR A 157 -10.11 -6.71 23.41
CA TYR A 157 -11.09 -7.79 23.56
C TYR A 157 -11.77 -8.16 22.23
N LEU A 158 -12.20 -7.18 21.43
CA LEU A 158 -12.79 -7.44 20.11
C LEU A 158 -11.79 -8.09 19.16
N GLN A 159 -10.52 -7.70 19.23
CA GLN A 159 -9.44 -8.32 18.47
C GLN A 159 -9.24 -9.78 18.87
N GLU A 160 -9.18 -10.07 20.17
CA GLU A 160 -9.04 -11.43 20.71
C GLU A 160 -10.26 -12.32 20.36
N LEU A 161 -11.47 -11.75 20.33
CA LEU A 161 -12.66 -12.45 19.84
C LEU A 161 -12.53 -12.80 18.35
N ALA A 162 -12.09 -11.85 17.52
CA ALA A 162 -11.87 -12.10 16.10
C ALA A 162 -10.81 -13.19 15.85
N ASP A 163 -9.73 -13.19 16.63
CA ASP A 163 -8.67 -14.20 16.55
C ASP A 163 -9.14 -15.59 16.99
N ALA A 164 -10.07 -15.65 17.93
CA ALA A 164 -10.63 -16.88 18.47
C ALA A 164 -11.73 -17.52 17.60
N LEU A 165 -12.16 -16.86 16.52
CA LEU A 165 -13.19 -17.40 15.61
C LEU A 165 -12.68 -18.65 14.89
N GLN A 166 -13.42 -19.76 14.99
CA GLN A 166 -13.23 -20.92 14.14
C GLN A 166 -13.98 -20.72 12.83
N THR A 167 -13.25 -20.31 11.81
CA THR A 167 -13.70 -20.16 10.43
C THR A 167 -12.48 -20.35 9.51
N ASP A 168 -12.70 -20.39 8.20
CA ASP A 168 -11.60 -20.45 7.24
C ASP A 168 -10.66 -19.24 7.39
N PRO A 169 -9.36 -19.39 7.10
CA PRO A 169 -8.37 -18.32 7.34
C PRO A 169 -8.74 -16.98 6.70
N LYS A 170 -9.28 -17.00 5.48
CA LYS A 170 -9.65 -15.80 4.72
C LYS A 170 -10.82 -15.05 5.35
N THR A 171 -11.88 -15.76 5.73
CA THR A 171 -13.00 -15.15 6.46
C THR A 171 -12.55 -14.58 7.81
N ARG A 172 -11.66 -15.27 8.51
CA ARG A 172 -11.10 -14.76 9.78
C ARG A 172 -10.32 -13.47 9.57
N GLU A 173 -9.48 -13.41 8.54
CA GLU A 173 -8.71 -12.19 8.22
C GLU A 173 -9.62 -11.02 7.86
N ARG A 174 -10.68 -11.26 7.07
CA ARG A 174 -11.70 -10.25 6.75
C ARG A 174 -12.37 -9.67 7.99
N ILE A 175 -12.74 -10.54 8.95
CA ILE A 175 -13.33 -10.11 10.23
C ILE A 175 -12.30 -9.35 11.05
N ARG A 176 -11.07 -9.86 11.13
CA ARG A 176 -9.96 -9.21 11.83
C ARG A 176 -9.73 -7.81 11.30
N PHE A 177 -9.60 -7.67 9.99
CA PHE A 177 -9.43 -6.40 9.29
C PHE A 177 -10.60 -5.46 9.61
N THR A 178 -11.84 -5.94 9.53
CA THR A 178 -13.04 -5.13 9.83
C THR A 178 -13.05 -4.62 11.28
N VAL A 179 -12.71 -5.48 12.25
CA VAL A 179 -12.58 -5.10 13.66
C VAL A 179 -11.49 -4.06 13.84
N GLN A 180 -10.34 -4.22 13.18
CA GLN A 180 -9.26 -3.24 13.21
C GLN A 180 -9.69 -1.88 12.64
N GLN A 181 -10.38 -1.86 11.49
CA GLN A 181 -10.89 -0.61 10.89
C GLN A 181 -11.89 0.08 11.82
N TRP A 182 -12.85 -0.68 12.38
CA TRP A 182 -13.88 -0.13 13.26
C TRP A 182 -13.31 0.39 14.57
N THR A 183 -12.45 -0.39 15.23
CA THR A 183 -11.79 0.04 16.47
C THR A 183 -10.89 1.24 16.22
N ALA A 184 -10.15 1.29 15.10
CA ALA A 184 -9.34 2.44 14.72
C ALA A 184 -10.19 3.71 14.54
N ALA A 185 -11.33 3.62 13.84
CA ALA A 185 -12.25 4.74 13.62
C ALA A 185 -12.90 5.22 14.92
N ALA A 186 -13.27 4.31 15.81
CA ALA A 186 -13.92 4.60 17.09
C ALA A 186 -12.95 5.14 18.16
N ALA A 187 -11.67 5.34 17.86
CA ALA A 187 -10.68 5.81 18.82
C ALA A 187 -11.06 7.20 19.38
N PRO A 188 -11.06 7.40 20.71
CA PRO A 188 -11.37 8.70 21.31
C PRO A 188 -10.49 9.84 20.80
N SER A 189 -9.25 9.54 20.42
CA SER A 189 -8.32 10.50 19.82
C SER A 189 -8.84 11.13 18.52
N ASN A 190 -9.75 10.49 17.80
CA ASN A 190 -10.24 10.98 16.50
C ASN A 190 -11.32 12.06 16.64
N PHE A 191 -11.84 12.29 17.85
CA PHE A 191 -12.96 13.20 18.10
C PHE A 191 -12.53 14.39 18.94
N LEU A 192 -12.78 15.61 18.45
CA LEU A 192 -12.40 16.83 19.17
C LEU A 192 -12.94 16.88 20.61
N ALA A 193 -14.17 16.43 20.82
CA ALA A 193 -14.81 16.40 22.13
C ALA A 193 -14.14 15.45 23.14
N LEU A 194 -13.37 14.47 22.66
CA LEU A 194 -12.73 13.44 23.49
C LEU A 194 -11.19 13.50 23.45
N ASN A 195 -10.62 14.39 22.62
CA ASN A 195 -9.19 14.51 22.43
C ASN A 195 -8.62 15.72 23.22
N PRO A 196 -7.97 15.49 24.38
CA PRO A 196 -7.44 16.56 25.23
C PRO A 196 -6.26 17.29 24.57
N ASP A 197 -5.48 16.64 23.69
CA ASP A 197 -4.39 17.31 22.97
C ASP A 197 -4.95 18.32 21.95
N ALA A 198 -6.03 17.96 21.26
CA ALA A 198 -6.69 18.88 20.32
C ALA A 198 -7.38 20.03 21.06
N GLN A 199 -8.07 19.76 22.17
CA GLN A 199 -8.66 20.79 23.03
C GLN A 199 -7.61 21.76 23.56
N LYS A 200 -6.48 21.23 24.05
CA LYS A 200 -5.33 22.02 24.50
C LYS A 200 -4.80 22.91 23.36
N SER A 201 -4.62 22.35 22.16
CA SER A 201 -4.16 23.11 20.99
C SER A 201 -5.11 24.26 20.62
N ILE A 202 -6.42 24.06 20.71
CA ILE A 202 -7.41 25.12 20.47
C ILE A 202 -7.28 26.24 21.50
N LEU A 203 -7.11 25.90 22.77
CA LEU A 203 -6.96 26.88 23.84
C LEU A 203 -5.65 27.67 23.71
N GLU A 204 -4.54 26.99 23.44
CA GLU A 204 -3.21 27.61 23.28
C GLU A 204 -3.13 28.53 22.06
N THR A 205 -3.81 28.18 20.97
CA THR A 205 -3.83 28.96 19.72
C THR A 205 -5.01 29.93 19.62
N GLN A 206 -5.85 30.03 20.65
CA GLN A 206 -7.08 30.84 20.65
C GLN A 206 -8.00 30.53 19.45
N GLY A 207 -8.09 29.26 19.06
CA GLY A 207 -8.94 28.77 17.97
C GLY A 207 -8.31 28.81 16.58
N GLU A 208 -7.11 29.37 16.41
CA GLU A 208 -6.41 29.42 15.13
C GLU A 208 -6.07 28.02 14.59
N SER A 209 -5.76 27.06 15.47
CA SER A 209 -5.55 25.67 15.08
C SER A 209 -6.79 25.04 14.43
N LEU A 210 -7.99 25.36 14.92
CA LEU A 210 -9.23 24.84 14.35
C LEU A 210 -9.54 25.48 13.00
N ARG A 211 -9.30 26.79 12.86
CA ARG A 211 -9.44 27.51 11.60
C ARG A 211 -8.52 26.91 10.53
N GLN A 212 -7.24 26.71 10.88
CA GLN A 212 -6.27 26.12 9.96
C GLN A 212 -6.63 24.66 9.64
N GLY A 213 -7.10 23.88 10.62
CA GLY A 213 -7.52 22.51 10.40
C GLY A 213 -8.73 22.38 9.46
N MET A 214 -9.69 23.31 9.53
CA MET A 214 -10.80 23.38 8.58
C MET A 214 -10.31 23.73 7.16
N MET A 215 -9.35 24.65 7.03
CA MET A 215 -8.74 24.97 5.73
C MET A 215 -8.01 23.76 5.14
N ASN A 216 -7.29 23.00 5.97
CA ASN A 216 -6.62 21.77 5.56
C ASN A 216 -7.65 20.73 5.07
N LEU A 217 -8.74 20.51 5.82
CA LEU A 217 -9.82 19.60 5.43
C LEU A 217 -10.47 19.98 4.10
N LEU A 218 -10.78 21.27 3.90
CA LEU A 218 -11.36 21.76 2.64
C LEU A 218 -10.41 21.55 1.46
N GLY A 219 -9.11 21.78 1.66
CA GLY A 219 -8.09 21.49 0.66
C GLY A 219 -8.00 20.00 0.32
N ASP A 220 -8.02 19.13 1.33
CA ASP A 220 -7.96 17.67 1.15
C ASP A 220 -9.22 17.14 0.45
N MET A 221 -10.40 17.67 0.77
CA MET A 221 -11.66 17.36 0.07
C MET A 221 -11.62 17.74 -1.41
N GLN A 222 -11.00 18.87 -1.78
CA GLN A 222 -10.82 19.25 -3.18
C GLN A 222 -9.86 18.33 -3.93
N ARG A 223 -8.83 17.81 -3.24
CA ARG A 223 -7.87 16.84 -3.81
C ARG A 223 -8.40 15.41 -3.87
N GLY A 224 -9.43 15.09 -3.09
CA GLY A 224 -10.00 13.74 -2.99
C GLY A 224 -9.15 12.75 -2.20
N LYS A 225 -8.11 13.22 -1.48
CA LYS A 225 -7.21 12.41 -0.66
C LYS A 225 -6.73 13.19 0.58
N ILE A 226 -6.39 12.48 1.66
CA ILE A 226 -5.83 13.06 2.89
C ILE A 226 -4.35 13.43 2.66
N SER A 227 -3.94 14.63 3.04
CA SER A 227 -2.55 15.06 2.94
C SER A 227 -1.70 14.45 4.05
N GLN A 228 -0.71 13.65 3.68
CA GLN A 228 0.19 12.97 4.62
C GLN A 228 1.59 13.59 4.66
N THR A 229 1.90 14.52 3.75
CA THR A 229 3.16 15.26 3.67
C THR A 229 2.91 16.65 3.07
N ASP A 230 3.77 17.61 3.38
CA ASP A 230 3.85 18.85 2.60
C ASP A 230 4.44 18.55 1.21
N GLU A 231 3.57 18.43 0.21
CA GLU A 231 3.95 18.17 -1.18
C GLU A 231 4.71 19.35 -1.82
N SER A 232 4.59 20.58 -1.28
CA SER A 232 5.20 21.78 -1.88
C SER A 232 6.73 21.77 -1.84
N GLN A 233 7.31 20.97 -0.95
CA GLN A 233 8.75 20.83 -0.79
C GLN A 233 9.37 19.86 -1.80
N PHE A 234 8.56 19.11 -2.56
CA PHE A 234 9.05 18.05 -3.44
C PHE A 234 8.70 18.32 -4.91
N VAL A 235 9.71 18.26 -5.77
CA VAL A 235 9.60 18.43 -7.21
C VAL A 235 10.44 17.35 -7.90
N VAL A 236 9.73 16.41 -8.54
CA VAL A 236 10.34 15.34 -9.34
C VAL A 236 11.22 15.94 -10.44
N GLY A 237 12.45 15.45 -10.56
CA GLY A 237 13.51 15.96 -11.43
C GLY A 237 14.33 17.11 -10.86
N LYS A 238 13.98 17.67 -9.69
CA LYS A 238 14.79 18.69 -9.01
C LYS A 238 15.39 18.20 -7.70
N ASN A 239 14.56 17.64 -6.83
CA ASN A 239 15.00 17.11 -5.53
C ASN A 239 14.48 15.71 -5.22
N LEU A 240 13.64 15.14 -6.09
CA LEU A 240 13.31 13.72 -6.14
C LEU A 240 13.61 13.18 -7.53
N GLY A 241 14.10 11.96 -7.69
CA GLY A 241 14.38 11.40 -9.02
C GLY A 241 15.38 12.24 -9.79
N CYS A 242 16.37 12.81 -9.09
CA CYS A 242 17.28 13.81 -9.65
C CYS A 242 18.68 13.25 -9.94
N THR A 243 18.85 11.92 -9.98
CA THR A 243 20.11 11.34 -10.45
C THR A 243 20.29 11.65 -11.93
N GLU A 244 21.45 12.21 -12.28
CA GLU A 244 21.75 12.64 -13.65
C GLU A 244 21.71 11.45 -14.63
N GLY A 245 21.06 11.66 -15.77
CA GLY A 245 20.89 10.66 -16.81
C GLY A 245 20.12 11.21 -18.00
N ALA A 246 19.81 10.34 -18.94
CA ALA A 246 19.07 10.67 -20.16
C ALA A 246 18.09 9.55 -20.52
N VAL A 247 16.94 9.93 -21.07
CA VAL A 247 16.04 9.00 -21.75
C VAL A 247 16.66 8.65 -23.11
N VAL A 248 16.89 7.35 -23.35
CA VAL A 248 17.56 6.85 -24.56
C VAL A 248 16.64 5.98 -25.44
N TYR A 249 15.48 5.61 -24.93
CA TYR A 249 14.44 4.89 -25.67
C TYR A 249 13.07 5.25 -25.11
N GLU A 250 12.05 5.28 -25.98
CA GLU A 250 10.67 5.53 -25.60
C GLU A 250 9.70 4.82 -26.56
N ASN A 251 8.58 4.36 -26.01
CA ASN A 251 7.40 3.98 -26.76
C ASN A 251 6.11 4.31 -25.97
N ASP A 252 4.98 3.73 -26.37
CA ASP A 252 3.67 4.03 -25.77
C ASP A 252 3.56 3.67 -24.28
N LEU A 253 4.40 2.77 -23.75
CA LEU A 253 4.32 2.28 -22.37
C LEU A 253 5.49 2.70 -21.48
N ILE A 254 6.69 2.89 -22.04
CA ILE A 254 7.89 3.13 -21.25
C ILE A 254 8.78 4.24 -21.83
N GLN A 255 9.49 4.91 -20.92
CA GLN A 255 10.76 5.58 -21.20
C GLN A 255 11.89 4.78 -20.55
N LEU A 256 12.98 4.55 -21.26
CA LEU A 256 14.17 3.90 -20.71
C LEU A 256 15.23 4.96 -20.40
N ILE A 257 15.58 5.08 -19.13
CA ILE A 257 16.60 6.02 -18.64
C ILE A 257 17.94 5.29 -18.60
N GLN A 258 18.98 5.90 -19.16
CA GLN A 258 20.38 5.56 -18.91
C GLN A 258 20.99 6.63 -18.00
N TYR A 259 21.47 6.23 -16.82
CA TYR A 259 22.09 7.17 -15.89
C TYR A 259 23.55 7.43 -16.19
N THR A 260 24.01 8.65 -15.87
CA THR A 260 25.40 9.07 -16.03
C THR A 260 26.30 8.30 -15.04
N PRO A 261 27.34 7.60 -15.53
CA PRO A 261 28.31 6.91 -14.67
C PRO A 261 28.97 7.84 -13.65
N LYS A 262 29.24 7.34 -12.43
CA LYS A 262 29.85 8.12 -11.33
C LYS A 262 31.27 7.69 -10.94
N THR A 263 31.89 6.81 -11.73
CA THR A 263 33.22 6.23 -11.44
C THR A 263 34.06 6.19 -12.72
N ASP A 264 35.39 6.21 -12.55
CA ASP A 264 36.34 6.16 -13.67
C ASP A 264 36.28 4.84 -14.45
N LYS A 265 35.80 3.77 -13.81
CA LYS A 265 35.61 2.46 -14.44
C LYS A 265 34.32 1.82 -13.97
N VAL A 266 33.59 1.24 -14.91
CA VAL A 266 32.31 0.58 -14.68
C VAL A 266 32.34 -0.89 -15.08
N PHE A 267 31.47 -1.70 -14.49
CA PHE A 267 31.25 -3.08 -14.92
C PHE A 267 30.70 -3.13 -16.35
N GLU A 268 31.23 -4.06 -17.15
CA GLU A 268 30.88 -4.13 -18.58
C GLU A 268 29.43 -4.58 -18.82
N ARG A 269 28.85 -5.39 -17.94
CA ARG A 269 27.43 -5.75 -17.98
C ARG A 269 26.60 -4.70 -17.22
N PRO A 270 25.68 -4.00 -17.88
CA PRO A 270 24.82 -3.02 -17.22
C PRO A 270 23.78 -3.70 -16.31
N LEU A 271 23.21 -2.91 -15.40
CA LEU A 271 22.06 -3.25 -14.58
C LEU A 271 20.80 -2.60 -15.16
N LEU A 272 19.80 -3.40 -15.52
CA LEU A 272 18.44 -2.93 -15.85
C LEU A 272 17.54 -3.03 -14.62
N ILE A 273 17.00 -1.90 -14.18
CA ILE A 273 16.05 -1.80 -13.08
C ILE A 273 14.62 -1.71 -13.65
N VAL A 274 13.77 -2.63 -13.21
CA VAL A 274 12.34 -2.71 -13.49
C VAL A 274 11.58 -2.37 -12.19
N PRO A 275 11.16 -1.11 -12.03
CA PRO A 275 10.34 -0.69 -10.91
C PRO A 275 8.90 -1.21 -11.08
N PRO A 276 8.06 -1.14 -10.03
CA PRO A 276 6.63 -1.39 -10.19
C PRO A 276 6.00 -0.35 -11.12
N CYS A 277 4.95 -0.75 -11.84
CA CYS A 277 4.05 0.15 -12.54
C CYS A 277 2.89 0.65 -11.65
N ILE A 278 2.80 0.14 -10.41
CA ILE A 278 1.95 0.66 -9.33
C ILE A 278 2.80 1.67 -8.54
N ASN A 279 2.39 2.93 -8.56
CA ASN A 279 3.21 4.10 -8.22
C ASN A 279 4.43 4.25 -9.15
N LYS A 280 5.21 5.31 -8.93
CA LYS A 280 6.28 5.73 -9.85
C LYS A 280 7.65 5.19 -9.46
N PHE A 281 8.56 5.11 -10.42
CA PHE A 281 9.87 4.49 -10.23
C PHE A 281 10.77 5.16 -9.19
N TYR A 282 10.58 6.46 -8.96
CA TYR A 282 11.52 7.28 -8.18
C TYR A 282 11.58 6.91 -6.70
N ILE A 283 10.81 5.91 -6.24
CA ILE A 283 11.10 5.24 -4.96
C ILE A 283 12.50 4.62 -4.90
N LEU A 284 13.02 4.17 -6.04
CA LEU A 284 14.39 3.64 -6.17
C LEU A 284 15.43 4.76 -6.39
N ASP A 285 14.99 5.99 -6.64
CA ASP A 285 15.81 7.18 -6.85
C ASP A 285 15.17 8.39 -6.16
N LEU A 286 14.96 8.32 -4.83
CA LEU A 286 14.28 9.39 -4.08
C LEU A 286 15.15 10.65 -4.03
N GLN A 287 15.78 10.93 -2.90
CA GLN A 287 16.75 12.01 -2.73
C GLN A 287 18.17 11.43 -2.88
N PRO A 288 19.20 12.27 -3.09
CA PRO A 288 20.58 11.80 -3.22
C PRO A 288 21.05 10.91 -2.05
N GLU A 289 20.54 11.13 -0.84
CA GLU A 289 20.93 10.40 0.37
C GLU A 289 20.23 9.04 0.53
N ASN A 290 19.21 8.75 -0.28
CA ASN A 290 18.43 7.50 -0.22
C ASN A 290 18.06 6.95 -1.60
N SER A 291 18.87 7.23 -2.63
CA SER A 291 18.74 6.68 -3.96
C SER A 291 19.53 5.36 -4.11
N LEU A 292 18.82 4.27 -4.43
CA LEU A 292 19.43 2.98 -4.77
C LEU A 292 20.16 3.06 -6.11
N VAL A 293 19.61 3.82 -7.07
CA VAL A 293 20.24 4.10 -8.36
C VAL A 293 21.59 4.77 -8.17
N ALA A 294 21.66 5.86 -7.40
CA ALA A 294 22.89 6.56 -7.10
C ALA A 294 23.90 5.66 -6.37
N HIS A 295 23.42 4.77 -5.50
CA HIS A 295 24.26 3.80 -4.81
C HIS A 295 24.88 2.80 -5.78
N ALA A 296 24.12 2.22 -6.70
CA ALA A 296 24.64 1.30 -7.72
C ALA A 296 25.66 1.97 -8.65
N LEU A 297 25.39 3.20 -9.10
CA LEU A 297 26.32 4.00 -9.92
C LEU A 297 27.64 4.27 -9.19
N SER A 298 27.57 4.57 -7.89
CA SER A 298 28.75 4.86 -7.06
C SER A 298 29.62 3.62 -6.83
N ASN A 299 29.06 2.42 -6.98
CA ASN A 299 29.79 1.15 -6.94
C ASN A 299 30.23 0.66 -8.33
N GLY A 300 30.12 1.51 -9.35
CA GLY A 300 30.63 1.23 -10.69
C GLY A 300 29.71 0.39 -11.57
N HIS A 301 28.42 0.27 -11.25
CA HIS A 301 27.46 -0.31 -12.18
C HIS A 301 27.00 0.74 -13.19
N GLN A 302 26.88 0.35 -14.46
CA GLN A 302 26.09 1.11 -15.44
C GLN A 302 24.62 0.80 -15.17
N VAL A 303 23.78 1.83 -15.03
CA VAL A 303 22.38 1.63 -14.61
C VAL A 303 21.43 2.15 -15.69
N PHE A 304 20.50 1.28 -16.08
CA PHE A 304 19.32 1.60 -16.86
C PHE A 304 18.07 1.40 -15.99
N LEU A 305 17.04 2.18 -16.22
CA LEU A 305 15.79 2.08 -15.47
C LEU A 305 14.58 2.30 -16.38
N VAL A 306 13.58 1.43 -16.23
CA VAL A 306 12.28 1.56 -16.91
C VAL A 306 11.41 2.58 -16.17
N SER A 307 11.04 3.66 -16.84
CA SER A 307 10.03 4.63 -16.38
C SER A 307 8.70 4.36 -17.06
N TRP A 308 7.79 3.72 -16.34
CA TRP A 308 6.43 3.43 -16.83
C TRP A 308 5.62 4.71 -17.10
N ARG A 309 4.85 4.70 -18.18
CA ARG A 309 3.82 5.71 -18.46
C ARG A 309 2.69 5.60 -17.45
N ASN A 310 2.14 6.74 -17.01
CA ASN A 310 0.87 6.74 -16.28
C ASN A 310 -0.28 6.49 -17.28
N ALA A 311 -1.07 5.45 -17.08
CA ALA A 311 -2.05 5.05 -18.08
C ALA A 311 -3.19 6.08 -18.21
N ASP A 312 -3.46 6.48 -19.45
CA ASP A 312 -4.59 7.32 -19.82
C ASP A 312 -5.53 6.58 -20.79
N ALA A 313 -6.58 7.25 -21.25
CA ALA A 313 -7.56 6.65 -22.16
C ALA A 313 -6.93 6.10 -23.47
N SER A 314 -5.78 6.64 -23.92
CA SER A 314 -5.13 6.18 -25.16
C SER A 314 -4.49 4.79 -25.02
N VAL A 315 -4.10 4.40 -23.80
CA VAL A 315 -3.47 3.10 -23.51
C VAL A 315 -4.33 2.19 -22.62
N ALA A 316 -5.58 2.57 -22.32
CA ALA A 316 -6.51 1.81 -21.49
C ALA A 316 -6.81 0.38 -22.00
N HIS A 317 -6.57 0.12 -23.28
CA HIS A 317 -6.75 -1.19 -23.92
C HIS A 317 -5.55 -2.13 -23.76
N LYS A 318 -4.39 -1.64 -23.31
CA LYS A 318 -3.17 -2.43 -23.20
C LYS A 318 -3.34 -3.56 -22.18
N THR A 319 -2.76 -4.70 -22.51
CA THR A 319 -2.88 -5.98 -21.80
C THR A 319 -1.59 -6.30 -21.04
N TRP A 320 -1.60 -7.39 -20.27
CA TRP A 320 -0.38 -7.91 -19.65
C TRP A 320 0.71 -8.23 -20.69
N ASP A 321 0.34 -8.83 -21.81
CA ASP A 321 1.24 -9.16 -22.92
C ASP A 321 1.85 -7.91 -23.56
N ASP A 322 1.12 -6.80 -23.65
CA ASP A 322 1.66 -5.54 -24.17
C ASP A 322 2.73 -4.97 -23.21
N TYR A 323 2.52 -5.08 -21.89
CA TYR A 323 3.53 -4.68 -20.90
C TYR A 323 4.78 -5.57 -20.95
N MET A 324 4.64 -6.83 -21.35
CA MET A 324 5.80 -7.69 -21.60
C MET A 324 6.49 -7.29 -22.90
N ASN A 325 5.78 -7.28 -24.03
CA ASN A 325 6.35 -7.02 -25.36
C ASN A 325 6.90 -5.60 -25.50
N GLU A 326 6.07 -4.59 -25.25
CA GLU A 326 6.43 -3.18 -25.42
C GLU A 326 7.12 -2.61 -24.16
N GLY A 327 6.97 -3.24 -23.00
CA GLY A 327 7.68 -2.85 -21.79
C GLY A 327 9.00 -3.62 -21.64
N LEU A 328 8.94 -4.80 -21.03
CA LEU A 328 10.11 -5.52 -20.54
C LEU A 328 11.03 -6.03 -21.65
N LEU A 329 10.46 -6.71 -22.65
CA LEU A 329 11.22 -7.30 -23.74
C LEU A 329 11.90 -6.20 -24.58
N ALA A 330 11.17 -5.13 -24.89
CA ALA A 330 11.72 -3.95 -25.56
C ALA A 330 12.82 -3.25 -24.73
N ALA A 331 12.66 -3.15 -23.41
CA ALA A 331 13.68 -2.56 -22.54
C ALA A 331 14.96 -3.42 -22.49
N ILE A 332 14.84 -4.74 -22.36
CA ILE A 332 15.98 -5.67 -22.36
C ILE A 332 16.75 -5.55 -23.67
N ASP A 333 16.05 -5.62 -24.81
CA ASP A 333 16.63 -5.48 -26.14
C ASP A 333 17.35 -4.12 -26.33
N ALA A 334 16.69 -3.02 -25.94
CA ALA A 334 17.29 -1.69 -26.02
C ALA A 334 18.56 -1.59 -25.17
N VAL A 335 18.59 -2.16 -23.95
CA VAL A 335 19.80 -2.15 -23.11
C VAL A 335 20.92 -2.99 -23.74
N GLN A 336 20.62 -4.17 -24.29
CA GLN A 336 21.61 -5.00 -24.97
C GLN A 336 22.22 -4.27 -26.17
N GLN A 337 21.39 -3.62 -26.99
CA GLN A 337 21.84 -2.86 -28.16
C GLN A 337 22.64 -1.60 -27.77
N VAL A 338 22.20 -0.85 -26.76
CA VAL A 338 22.91 0.36 -26.29
C VAL A 338 24.25 -0.01 -25.65
N SER A 339 24.29 -1.05 -24.83
CA SER A 339 25.52 -1.47 -24.13
C SER A 339 26.46 -2.32 -24.98
N GLY A 340 25.96 -2.88 -26.09
CA GLY A 340 26.68 -3.85 -26.91
C GLY A 340 26.96 -5.17 -26.19
N ARG A 341 26.15 -5.53 -25.18
CA ARG A 341 26.33 -6.74 -24.37
C ARG A 341 25.19 -7.72 -24.60
N GLU A 342 25.57 -8.97 -24.81
CA GLU A 342 24.63 -10.08 -24.94
C GLU A 342 23.91 -10.39 -23.63
N GLN A 343 24.55 -10.18 -22.49
CA GLN A 343 23.90 -10.37 -21.18
C GLN A 343 24.02 -9.14 -20.29
N ILE A 344 22.94 -8.88 -19.56
CA ILE A 344 22.79 -7.76 -18.62
C ILE A 344 22.38 -8.30 -17.24
N ASN A 345 22.68 -7.55 -16.18
CA ASN A 345 22.09 -7.84 -14.87
C ASN A 345 20.71 -7.20 -14.80
N THR A 346 19.76 -7.84 -14.12
CA THR A 346 18.39 -7.32 -13.99
C THR A 346 17.99 -7.21 -12.53
N LEU A 347 17.14 -6.24 -12.22
CA LEU A 347 16.53 -6.04 -10.91
C LEU A 347 15.07 -5.70 -11.09
N GLY A 348 14.18 -6.41 -10.41
CA GLY A 348 12.76 -6.12 -10.35
C GLY A 348 12.31 -5.81 -8.92
N PHE A 349 11.50 -4.78 -8.75
CA PHE A 349 10.95 -4.37 -7.45
C PHE A 349 9.42 -4.51 -7.44
N CYS A 350 8.87 -5.15 -6.40
CA CYS A 350 7.43 -5.36 -6.24
C CYS A 350 6.84 -6.06 -7.49
N VAL A 351 5.74 -5.56 -8.07
CA VAL A 351 5.16 -6.12 -9.31
C VAL A 351 6.16 -6.09 -10.48
N GLY A 352 7.13 -5.17 -10.48
CA GLY A 352 8.22 -5.16 -11.47
C GLY A 352 9.09 -6.42 -11.41
N GLY A 353 9.23 -7.04 -10.23
CA GLY A 353 9.88 -8.35 -10.07
C GLY A 353 9.04 -9.51 -10.63
N THR A 354 7.74 -9.51 -10.38
CA THR A 354 6.80 -10.48 -10.98
C THR A 354 6.85 -10.40 -12.51
N MET A 355 6.80 -9.19 -13.05
CA MET A 355 6.86 -8.92 -14.50
C MET A 355 8.21 -9.30 -15.12
N LEU A 356 9.32 -8.97 -14.45
CA LEU A 356 10.66 -9.34 -14.90
C LEU A 356 10.81 -10.87 -14.97
N ALA A 357 10.38 -11.60 -13.95
CA ALA A 357 10.43 -13.06 -13.96
C ALA A 357 9.56 -13.65 -15.09
N THR A 358 8.35 -13.13 -15.31
CA THR A 358 7.51 -13.53 -16.45
C THR A 358 8.21 -13.28 -17.79
N ALA A 359 8.82 -12.11 -17.99
CA ALA A 359 9.52 -11.77 -19.22
C ALA A 359 10.74 -12.69 -19.47
N LEU A 360 11.52 -12.98 -18.43
CA LEU A 360 12.67 -13.90 -18.54
C LEU A 360 12.23 -15.34 -18.82
N ALA A 361 11.10 -15.80 -18.26
CA ALA A 361 10.54 -17.11 -18.59
C ALA A 361 10.04 -17.20 -20.04
N VAL A 362 9.40 -16.15 -20.56
CA VAL A 362 9.02 -16.05 -21.99
C VAL A 362 10.25 -16.13 -22.88
N LEU A 363 11.32 -15.39 -22.55
CA LEU A 363 12.58 -15.43 -23.29
C LEU A 363 13.25 -16.82 -23.23
N ALA A 364 13.28 -17.44 -22.05
CA ALA A 364 13.83 -18.79 -21.89
C ALA A 364 13.05 -19.83 -22.70
N ALA A 365 11.72 -19.73 -22.77
CA ALA A 365 10.89 -20.58 -23.63
C ALA A 365 11.22 -20.42 -25.13
N ARG A 366 11.66 -19.22 -25.54
CA ARG A 366 12.16 -18.94 -26.90
C ARG A 366 13.62 -19.34 -27.13
N GLY A 367 14.32 -19.79 -26.09
CA GLY A 367 15.76 -20.11 -26.13
C GLY A 367 16.68 -18.90 -26.02
N GLU A 368 16.17 -17.77 -25.53
CA GLU A 368 16.91 -16.52 -25.35
C GLU A 368 17.27 -16.32 -23.87
N HIS A 369 18.54 -16.00 -23.57
CA HIS A 369 19.04 -15.88 -22.19
C HIS A 369 19.79 -14.55 -21.93
N PRO A 370 19.10 -13.40 -22.03
CA PRO A 370 19.74 -12.09 -21.94
C PRO A 370 20.13 -11.65 -20.52
N ALA A 371 19.68 -12.36 -19.48
CA ALA A 371 20.04 -12.05 -18.10
C ALA A 371 21.31 -12.81 -17.67
N ALA A 372 22.29 -12.10 -17.11
CA ALA A 372 23.45 -12.70 -16.42
C ALA A 372 23.15 -12.99 -14.94
N SER A 373 22.28 -12.19 -14.33
CA SER A 373 21.77 -12.36 -12.97
C SER A 373 20.42 -11.65 -12.81
N MET A 374 19.65 -12.05 -11.81
CA MET A 374 18.36 -11.46 -11.47
C MET A 374 18.31 -11.04 -10.00
N THR A 375 17.82 -9.84 -9.70
CA THR A 375 17.51 -9.39 -8.34
C THR A 375 16.01 -9.21 -8.20
N LEU A 376 15.41 -9.80 -7.16
CA LEU A 376 14.00 -9.64 -6.81
C LEU A 376 13.88 -8.94 -5.46
N LEU A 377 13.41 -7.70 -5.46
CA LEU A 377 13.19 -6.91 -4.25
C LEU A 377 11.70 -6.91 -3.89
N THR A 378 11.36 -7.51 -2.74
CA THR A 378 9.98 -7.61 -2.21
C THR A 378 8.97 -7.92 -3.33
N ALA A 379 9.25 -8.96 -4.11
CA ALA A 379 8.44 -9.39 -5.24
C ALA A 379 7.81 -10.76 -4.92
N MET A 380 6.63 -11.01 -5.48
CA MET A 380 5.92 -12.28 -5.35
C MET A 380 5.99 -13.05 -6.67
N LEU A 381 6.41 -14.31 -6.59
CA LEU A 381 6.26 -15.30 -7.65
C LEU A 381 5.24 -16.38 -7.26
N ASP A 382 5.16 -16.68 -5.95
CA ASP A 382 4.06 -17.42 -5.33
C ASP A 382 3.11 -16.42 -4.65
N PHE A 383 1.81 -16.49 -4.95
CA PHE A 383 0.75 -15.66 -4.37
C PHE A 383 -0.15 -16.46 -3.40
N THR A 384 0.37 -17.52 -2.77
CA THR A 384 -0.39 -18.32 -1.80
C THR A 384 -0.76 -17.50 -0.56
N ASP A 385 0.16 -16.67 -0.07
CA ASP A 385 -0.09 -15.69 0.99
C ASP A 385 0.20 -14.28 0.48
N THR A 386 -0.84 -13.54 0.12
CA THR A 386 -0.74 -12.16 -0.38
C THR A 386 -0.89 -11.12 0.73
N GLY A 387 -0.79 -11.55 1.99
CA GLY A 387 -0.96 -10.71 3.16
C GLY A 387 -2.35 -10.11 3.24
N ILE A 388 -2.42 -8.87 3.71
CA ILE A 388 -3.68 -8.17 3.99
C ILE A 388 -4.50 -7.89 2.72
N LEU A 389 -3.91 -7.95 1.52
CA LEU A 389 -4.61 -7.69 0.27
C LEU A 389 -5.62 -8.79 -0.07
N ASP A 390 -5.42 -10.02 0.43
CA ASP A 390 -6.31 -11.15 0.16
C ASP A 390 -7.77 -10.90 0.59
N VAL A 391 -7.97 -10.03 1.61
CA VAL A 391 -9.32 -9.68 2.09
C VAL A 391 -10.16 -8.96 1.03
N PHE A 392 -9.51 -8.30 0.06
CA PHE A 392 -10.15 -7.54 -1.01
C PHE A 392 -10.30 -8.34 -2.32
N VAL A 393 -9.72 -9.54 -2.41
CA VAL A 393 -9.72 -10.32 -3.64
C VAL A 393 -10.66 -11.51 -3.52
N ASP A 394 -11.71 -11.54 -4.32
CA ASP A 394 -12.56 -12.71 -4.52
C ASP A 394 -13.06 -12.79 -5.97
N GLU A 395 -13.59 -13.96 -6.35
CA GLU A 395 -14.05 -14.19 -7.73
C GLU A 395 -15.09 -13.17 -8.18
N ALA A 396 -15.99 -12.73 -7.29
CA ALA A 396 -17.02 -11.75 -7.64
C ALA A 396 -16.40 -10.39 -7.95
N HIS A 397 -15.46 -9.93 -7.13
CA HIS A 397 -14.70 -8.71 -7.38
C HIS A 397 -13.91 -8.80 -8.69
N VAL A 398 -13.19 -9.90 -8.91
CA VAL A 398 -12.39 -10.08 -10.14
C VAL A 398 -13.29 -10.06 -11.37
N GLN A 399 -14.40 -10.82 -11.38
CA GLN A 399 -15.36 -10.79 -12.48
C GLN A 399 -15.95 -9.41 -12.72
N MET A 400 -16.24 -8.66 -11.65
CA MET A 400 -16.70 -7.29 -11.76
C MET A 400 -15.66 -6.41 -12.46
N ARG A 401 -14.37 -6.50 -12.10
CA ARG A 401 -13.29 -5.73 -12.74
C ARG A 401 -13.10 -6.14 -14.20
N GLU A 402 -13.14 -7.44 -14.50
CA GLU A 402 -13.07 -7.93 -15.88
C GLU A 402 -14.18 -7.36 -16.76
N GLN A 403 -15.41 -7.32 -16.24
CA GLN A 403 -16.58 -6.82 -16.97
C GLN A 403 -16.60 -5.30 -17.09
N THR A 404 -16.18 -4.57 -16.06
CA THR A 404 -16.29 -3.10 -16.00
C THR A 404 -15.13 -2.38 -16.68
N ILE A 405 -13.89 -2.80 -16.42
CA ILE A 405 -12.69 -2.15 -16.93
C ILE A 405 -11.79 -3.09 -17.75
N GLY A 406 -11.90 -4.41 -17.56
CA GLY A 406 -11.05 -5.40 -18.22
C GLY A 406 -11.40 -5.70 -19.68
N GLY A 407 -12.49 -5.14 -20.20
CA GLY A 407 -12.92 -5.32 -21.60
C GLY A 407 -13.59 -6.67 -21.90
N LYS A 408 -13.93 -7.46 -20.86
CA LYS A 408 -14.58 -8.77 -21.03
C LYS A 408 -15.98 -8.58 -21.64
N ASN A 409 -16.38 -9.51 -22.52
CA ASN A 409 -17.66 -9.47 -23.23
C ASN A 409 -17.85 -8.23 -24.13
N GLY A 410 -16.76 -7.63 -24.63
CA GLY A 410 -16.81 -6.50 -25.54
C GLY A 410 -17.12 -5.16 -24.87
N THR A 411 -17.00 -5.08 -23.54
CA THR A 411 -17.02 -3.79 -22.84
C THR A 411 -15.79 -2.98 -23.24
N GLN A 412 -15.92 -1.65 -23.24
CA GLN A 412 -14.79 -0.78 -23.55
C GLN A 412 -13.76 -0.87 -22.42
N PRO A 413 -12.47 -1.17 -22.72
CA PRO A 413 -11.42 -1.17 -21.71
C PRO A 413 -11.36 0.17 -20.96
N GLY A 414 -11.36 0.07 -19.64
CA GLY A 414 -11.26 1.21 -18.73
C GLY A 414 -9.89 1.33 -18.10
N LEU A 415 -9.78 2.19 -17.09
CA LEU A 415 -8.59 2.34 -16.26
C LEU A 415 -8.90 1.90 -14.84
N MET A 416 -7.96 1.18 -14.22
CA MET A 416 -7.87 1.12 -12.77
C MET A 416 -7.16 2.40 -12.31
N ARG A 417 -7.88 3.31 -11.66
CA ARG A 417 -7.34 4.66 -11.38
C ARG A 417 -6.37 4.64 -10.20
N GLY A 418 -5.35 5.50 -10.25
CA GLY A 418 -4.35 5.60 -9.17
C GLY A 418 -4.96 5.92 -7.80
N VAL A 419 -6.02 6.72 -7.77
CA VAL A 419 -6.76 7.03 -6.53
C VAL A 419 -7.36 5.79 -5.86
N GLU A 420 -7.78 4.78 -6.63
CA GLU A 420 -8.31 3.53 -6.07
C GLU A 420 -7.20 2.72 -5.38
N PHE A 421 -5.99 2.69 -5.96
CA PHE A 421 -4.81 2.11 -5.30
C PHE A 421 -4.44 2.89 -4.03
N ALA A 422 -4.33 4.21 -4.12
CA ALA A 422 -3.96 5.07 -2.99
C ALA A 422 -4.88 4.85 -1.78
N ASN A 423 -6.18 4.77 -2.03
CA ASN A 423 -7.18 4.50 -1.00
C ASN A 423 -6.97 3.10 -0.40
N THR A 424 -6.89 2.06 -1.25
CA THR A 424 -6.69 0.68 -0.78
C THR A 424 -5.45 0.55 0.11
N PHE A 425 -4.29 1.09 -0.31
CA PHE A 425 -3.06 1.04 0.47
C PHE A 425 -3.13 1.86 1.78
N SER A 426 -3.78 3.03 1.76
CA SER A 426 -3.96 3.85 2.97
C SER A 426 -4.79 3.15 4.03
N PHE A 427 -5.80 2.37 3.62
CA PHE A 427 -6.64 1.59 4.53
C PHE A 427 -5.97 0.34 5.11
N LEU A 428 -4.81 -0.09 4.57
CA LEU A 428 -4.06 -1.22 5.15
C LEU A 428 -3.43 -0.88 6.51
N ARG A 429 -3.22 0.42 6.82
CA ARG A 429 -2.74 0.89 8.12
C ARG A 429 -3.53 2.13 8.60
N PRO A 430 -4.78 1.97 9.03
CA PRO A 430 -5.68 3.09 9.30
C PRO A 430 -5.18 3.99 10.42
N ASN A 431 -4.56 3.44 11.46
CA ASN A 431 -4.02 4.25 12.56
C ASN A 431 -2.84 5.12 12.12
N ASP A 432 -1.91 4.56 11.34
CA ASP A 432 -0.68 5.26 10.97
C ASP A 432 -0.83 6.18 9.77
N LEU A 433 -1.69 5.83 8.81
CA LEU A 433 -1.82 6.50 7.51
C LEU A 433 -3.11 7.31 7.36
N VAL A 434 -4.11 7.13 8.23
CA VAL A 434 -5.37 7.90 8.17
C VAL A 434 -5.56 8.72 9.44
N TRP A 435 -5.76 8.06 10.58
CA TRP A 435 -6.23 8.74 11.79
C TRP A 435 -5.21 9.69 12.41
N ASN A 436 -3.91 9.37 12.37
CA ASN A 436 -2.88 10.30 12.84
C ASN A 436 -2.93 11.64 12.10
N TYR A 437 -3.10 11.61 10.77
CA TYR A 437 -3.17 12.83 9.95
C TYR A 437 -4.51 13.55 10.12
N VAL A 438 -5.63 12.83 10.27
CA VAL A 438 -6.92 13.45 10.61
C VAL A 438 -6.81 14.26 11.90
N VAL A 439 -6.20 13.67 12.94
CA VAL A 439 -6.04 14.33 14.24
C VAL A 439 -5.10 15.53 14.13
N ASP A 440 -3.91 15.34 13.58
CA ASP A 440 -2.92 16.42 13.55
C ASP A 440 -3.28 17.52 12.55
N ASN A 441 -3.75 17.16 11.35
CA ASN A 441 -4.08 18.14 10.31
C ASN A 441 -5.37 18.88 10.61
N TYR A 442 -6.45 18.18 10.97
CA TYR A 442 -7.78 18.76 11.04
C TYR A 442 -8.15 19.21 12.46
N LEU A 443 -7.77 18.44 13.49
CA LEU A 443 -8.11 18.83 14.87
C LEU A 443 -7.09 19.80 15.48
N LYS A 444 -5.80 19.63 15.15
CA LYS A 444 -4.71 20.48 15.68
C LYS A 444 -4.19 21.53 14.69
N GLY A 445 -4.72 21.58 13.46
CA GLY A 445 -4.35 22.58 12.46
C GLY A 445 -2.89 22.51 12.02
N ARG A 446 -2.22 21.37 12.21
CA ARG A 446 -0.82 21.20 11.84
C ARG A 446 -0.71 20.86 10.37
N THR A 447 0.42 21.19 9.76
CA THR A 447 0.75 20.69 8.42
C THR A 447 1.70 19.51 8.59
N PRO A 448 1.48 18.40 7.87
CA PRO A 448 2.36 17.25 7.98
C PRO A 448 3.78 17.63 7.54
N ALA A 449 4.78 17.09 8.22
CA ALA A 449 6.17 17.35 7.87
C ALA A 449 6.48 16.85 6.44
N PRO A 450 7.42 17.48 5.72
CA PRO A 450 7.88 16.97 4.43
C PRO A 450 8.49 15.58 4.62
N PHE A 451 7.90 14.58 3.98
CA PHE A 451 8.40 13.22 3.97
C PHE A 451 8.28 12.62 2.56
N ASP A 452 9.44 12.41 1.95
CA ASP A 452 9.61 11.96 0.56
C ASP A 452 8.87 10.65 0.24
N LEU A 453 8.90 9.69 1.16
CA LEU A 453 8.21 8.42 1.03
C LEU A 453 6.69 8.59 0.92
N LEU A 454 6.11 9.49 1.71
CA LEU A 454 4.66 9.76 1.64
C LEU A 454 4.30 10.58 0.42
N TYR A 455 5.19 11.46 -0.04
CA TYR A 455 5.01 12.14 -1.33
C TYR A 455 4.91 11.10 -2.44
N TRP A 456 5.86 10.16 -2.51
CA TRP A 456 5.83 9.05 -3.47
C TRP A 456 4.56 8.20 -3.36
N ASN A 457 4.14 7.85 -2.15
CA ASN A 457 2.94 7.04 -1.94
C ASN A 457 1.67 7.74 -2.49
N SER A 458 1.62 9.06 -2.33
CA SER A 458 0.52 9.91 -2.77
C SER A 458 0.52 10.22 -4.28
N ASP A 459 1.62 9.96 -4.98
CA ASP A 459 1.81 10.17 -6.42
C ASP A 459 1.57 8.85 -7.17
N SER A 460 0.31 8.41 -7.11
CA SER A 460 -0.16 7.13 -7.65
C SER A 460 -0.24 7.13 -9.18
N THR A 461 -0.33 5.93 -9.75
CA THR A 461 -0.44 5.69 -11.20
C THR A 461 -1.68 4.87 -11.50
N SER A 462 -2.33 5.19 -12.61
CA SER A 462 -3.39 4.42 -13.23
C SER A 462 -2.81 3.27 -14.06
N LEU A 463 -3.55 2.16 -14.15
CA LEU A 463 -3.23 0.99 -14.97
C LEU A 463 -4.34 0.71 -15.99
N PRO A 464 -4.01 0.17 -17.18
CA PRO A 464 -5.01 -0.34 -18.11
C PRO A 464 -5.83 -1.45 -17.46
N GLY A 465 -7.15 -1.38 -17.61
CA GLY A 465 -8.07 -2.33 -16.99
C GLY A 465 -7.80 -3.79 -17.38
N PRO A 466 -7.52 -4.13 -18.65
CA PRO A 466 -7.20 -5.50 -19.05
C PRO A 466 -5.91 -6.03 -18.38
N MET A 467 -4.85 -5.22 -18.34
CA MET A 467 -3.60 -5.55 -17.66
C MET A 467 -3.83 -5.81 -16.16
N TYR A 468 -4.54 -4.91 -15.48
CA TYR A 468 -4.85 -5.06 -14.06
C TYR A 468 -5.74 -6.27 -13.76
N ALA A 469 -6.80 -6.50 -14.54
CA ALA A 469 -7.69 -7.64 -14.36
C ALA A 469 -6.97 -8.97 -14.58
N TRP A 470 -6.08 -9.04 -15.58
CA TRP A 470 -5.22 -10.21 -15.80
C TRP A 470 -4.31 -10.47 -14.60
N TYR A 471 -3.65 -9.43 -14.09
CA TYR A 471 -2.77 -9.56 -12.92
C TYR A 471 -3.56 -10.08 -11.71
N LEU A 472 -4.68 -9.46 -11.39
CA LEU A 472 -5.52 -9.83 -10.26
C LEU A 472 -6.04 -11.28 -10.36
N ARG A 473 -6.52 -11.72 -11.53
CA ARG A 473 -7.01 -13.09 -11.74
C ARG A 473 -5.87 -14.11 -11.64
N ASN A 474 -4.83 -13.94 -12.44
CA ASN A 474 -3.85 -14.99 -12.68
C ASN A 474 -2.79 -15.09 -11.57
N THR A 475 -2.63 -14.05 -10.74
CA THR A 475 -1.73 -14.09 -9.58
C THR A 475 -2.50 -14.14 -8.27
N TYR A 476 -3.13 -13.05 -7.83
CA TYR A 476 -3.74 -12.97 -6.49
C TYR A 476 -4.88 -13.99 -6.28
N LEU A 477 -5.72 -14.21 -7.30
CA LEU A 477 -6.87 -15.10 -7.15
C LEU A 477 -6.54 -16.57 -7.44
N GLU A 478 -5.94 -16.85 -8.60
CA GLU A 478 -5.73 -18.22 -9.08
C GLU A 478 -4.30 -18.73 -8.86
N ASN A 479 -3.35 -17.85 -8.51
CA ASN A 479 -1.94 -18.18 -8.28
C ASN A 479 -1.32 -19.09 -9.34
N LYS A 480 -1.64 -18.84 -10.61
CA LYS A 480 -1.19 -19.68 -11.73
C LYS A 480 0.24 -19.39 -12.18
N LEU A 481 0.80 -18.24 -11.82
CA LEU A 481 2.15 -17.86 -12.25
C LEU A 481 3.24 -18.82 -11.73
N ARG A 482 3.06 -19.39 -10.54
CA ARG A 482 3.99 -20.38 -9.96
C ARG A 482 3.89 -21.76 -10.60
N GLU A 483 2.83 -22.05 -11.35
CA GLU A 483 2.56 -23.37 -11.92
C GLU A 483 3.16 -23.45 -13.33
N PRO A 484 4.16 -24.33 -13.57
CA PRO A 484 4.77 -24.49 -14.89
C PRO A 484 3.73 -24.73 -15.99
N GLY A 485 3.70 -23.80 -16.95
CA GLY A 485 2.86 -23.86 -18.15
C GLY A 485 1.37 -23.57 -17.94
N ALA A 486 0.93 -23.16 -16.75
CA ALA A 486 -0.46 -22.83 -16.49
C ALA A 486 -0.92 -21.51 -17.15
N LEU A 487 0.03 -20.63 -17.50
CA LEU A 487 -0.23 -19.36 -18.18
C LEU A 487 0.44 -19.33 -19.55
N THR A 488 -0.21 -18.66 -20.49
CA THR A 488 0.37 -18.28 -21.78
C THR A 488 0.54 -16.77 -21.81
N VAL A 489 1.76 -16.30 -22.06
CA VAL A 489 2.11 -14.88 -22.13
C VAL A 489 2.98 -14.66 -23.36
N CYS A 490 2.62 -13.70 -24.20
CA CYS A 490 3.31 -13.38 -25.45
C CYS A 490 3.48 -14.61 -26.38
N GLY A 491 2.48 -15.50 -26.38
CA GLY A 491 2.46 -16.74 -27.17
C GLY A 491 3.22 -17.91 -26.54
N GLU A 492 3.96 -17.71 -25.45
CA GLU A 492 4.77 -18.75 -24.82
C GLU A 492 4.11 -19.28 -23.54
N SER A 493 4.30 -20.57 -23.28
CA SER A 493 3.92 -21.19 -22.01
C SER A 493 4.90 -20.76 -20.92
N VAL A 494 4.41 -20.07 -19.88
CA VAL A 494 5.28 -19.52 -18.83
C VAL A 494 5.67 -20.61 -17.85
N ASP A 495 6.97 -20.84 -17.72
CA ASP A 495 7.57 -21.72 -16.73
C ASP A 495 8.75 -21.01 -16.07
N LEU A 496 8.57 -20.61 -14.81
CA LEU A 496 9.59 -19.89 -14.05
C LEU A 496 10.81 -20.78 -13.72
N THR A 497 10.68 -22.11 -13.79
CA THR A 497 11.81 -23.04 -13.56
C THR A 497 12.84 -22.99 -14.69
N LEU A 498 12.51 -22.39 -15.85
CA LEU A 498 13.44 -22.18 -16.96
C LEU A 498 14.41 -21.02 -16.71
N ILE A 499 14.21 -20.23 -15.65
CA ILE A 499 15.11 -19.13 -15.28
C ILE A 499 16.33 -19.70 -14.53
N ASP A 500 17.35 -20.08 -15.30
CA ASP A 500 18.62 -20.61 -14.79
C ASP A 500 19.69 -19.52 -14.71
N VAL A 501 19.49 -18.54 -13.82
CA VAL A 501 20.48 -17.49 -13.53
C VAL A 501 20.67 -17.31 -12.02
N PRO A 502 21.86 -16.86 -11.57
CA PRO A 502 22.05 -16.46 -10.19
C PRO A 502 21.02 -15.40 -9.79
N THR A 503 20.29 -15.66 -8.70
CA THR A 503 19.19 -14.81 -8.25
C THR A 503 19.37 -14.35 -6.81
N PHE A 504 19.35 -13.03 -6.61
CA PHE A 504 19.30 -12.40 -5.29
C PHE A 504 17.86 -12.07 -4.93
N ILE A 505 17.34 -12.64 -3.86
CA ILE A 505 15.96 -12.47 -3.41
C ILE A 505 15.99 -11.70 -2.09
N TYR A 506 15.20 -10.64 -2.01
CA TYR A 506 15.10 -9.81 -0.82
C TYR A 506 13.66 -9.71 -0.33
N GLY A 507 13.45 -9.92 0.97
CA GLY A 507 12.20 -9.62 1.69
C GLY A 507 12.45 -8.62 2.83
N SER A 508 11.41 -7.95 3.33
CA SER A 508 11.50 -7.17 4.57
C SER A 508 10.66 -7.81 5.69
N ARG A 509 11.22 -7.96 6.89
CA ARG A 509 10.67 -8.75 7.98
C ARG A 509 9.29 -8.29 8.44
N GLU A 510 9.05 -6.98 8.50
CA GLU A 510 7.76 -6.40 8.88
C GLU A 510 6.97 -5.91 7.65
N ASP A 511 7.21 -6.49 6.47
CA ASP A 511 6.42 -6.22 5.27
C ASP A 511 5.04 -6.88 5.37
N HIS A 512 3.99 -6.09 5.15
CA HIS A 512 2.59 -6.54 5.18
C HIS A 512 1.96 -6.53 3.78
N ILE A 513 2.67 -5.99 2.78
CA ILE A 513 2.25 -5.96 1.39
C ILE A 513 2.79 -7.21 0.68
N VAL A 514 4.07 -7.50 0.89
CA VAL A 514 4.72 -8.74 0.44
C VAL A 514 5.31 -9.41 1.66
N PRO A 515 4.56 -10.30 2.36
CA PRO A 515 5.10 -11.06 3.48
C PRO A 515 6.42 -11.71 3.07
N TRP A 516 7.44 -11.63 3.94
CA TRP A 516 8.78 -12.08 3.54
C TRP A 516 8.84 -13.59 3.29
N GLN A 517 7.95 -14.37 3.92
CA GLN A 517 7.78 -15.79 3.62
C GLN A 517 7.26 -16.02 2.20
N THR A 518 6.40 -15.13 1.69
CA THR A 518 5.93 -15.14 0.30
C THR A 518 7.06 -14.80 -0.68
N ALA A 519 7.91 -13.82 -0.33
CA ALA A 519 9.12 -13.56 -1.11
C ALA A 519 10.06 -14.77 -1.09
N TYR A 520 10.24 -15.40 0.09
CA TYR A 520 11.05 -16.60 0.29
C TYR A 520 10.53 -17.78 -0.53
N ALA A 521 9.21 -17.97 -0.68
CA ALA A 521 8.64 -19.06 -1.48
C ALA A 521 9.11 -19.09 -2.95
N SER A 522 9.65 -17.97 -3.46
CA SER A 522 10.35 -17.92 -4.76
C SER A 522 11.53 -18.89 -4.84
N THR A 523 12.14 -19.28 -3.71
CA THR A 523 13.28 -20.21 -3.65
C THR A 523 12.93 -21.62 -4.09
N SER A 524 11.65 -21.99 -4.01
CA SER A 524 11.15 -23.30 -4.42
C SER A 524 10.66 -23.32 -5.88
N ILE A 525 10.68 -22.17 -6.56
CA ILE A 525 10.22 -22.01 -7.94
C ILE A 525 11.39 -21.84 -8.91
N LEU A 526 12.41 -21.08 -8.52
CA LEU A 526 13.56 -20.76 -9.36
C LEU A 526 14.62 -21.87 -9.31
N SER A 527 15.31 -22.10 -10.43
CA SER A 527 16.26 -23.22 -10.58
C SER A 527 17.74 -22.82 -10.45
N GLY A 528 18.10 -21.58 -10.81
CA GLY A 528 19.47 -21.08 -10.74
C GLY A 528 19.99 -20.90 -9.30
N PRO A 529 21.28 -20.55 -9.09
CA PRO A 529 21.83 -20.34 -7.75
C PRO A 529 21.13 -19.19 -7.01
N LEU A 530 20.64 -19.44 -5.78
CA LEU A 530 19.81 -18.47 -5.06
C LEU A 530 20.53 -17.92 -3.82
N LYS A 531 20.33 -16.64 -3.55
CA LYS A 531 20.72 -15.98 -2.29
C LYS A 531 19.52 -15.22 -1.73
N PHE A 532 19.04 -15.60 -0.55
CA PHE A 532 17.98 -14.88 0.14
C PHE A 532 18.56 -13.96 1.23
N VAL A 533 18.05 -12.73 1.30
CA VAL A 533 18.40 -11.74 2.33
C VAL A 533 17.11 -11.13 2.90
N LEU A 534 17.04 -11.03 4.22
CA LEU A 534 15.89 -10.45 4.92
C LEU A 534 16.29 -9.12 5.55
N GLY A 535 15.70 -8.00 5.15
CA GLY A 535 15.92 -6.71 5.80
C GLY A 535 14.96 -6.47 6.96
N ALA A 536 15.38 -5.71 7.98
CA ALA A 536 14.46 -5.21 8.99
C ALA A 536 13.56 -4.08 8.44
N SER A 537 12.47 -3.79 9.15
CA SER A 537 11.40 -2.84 8.83
C SER A 537 10.39 -3.34 7.79
N GLY A 538 9.36 -2.53 7.51
CA GLY A 538 8.33 -2.83 6.51
C GLY A 538 8.70 -2.44 5.07
N HIS A 539 7.82 -2.81 4.13
CA HIS A 539 7.96 -2.72 2.66
C HIS A 539 8.99 -1.69 2.14
N ILE A 540 8.69 -0.40 2.24
CA ILE A 540 9.59 0.65 1.71
C ILE A 540 10.75 0.95 2.64
N ALA A 541 10.51 1.00 3.95
CA ALA A 541 11.52 1.44 4.93
C ALA A 541 12.63 0.39 5.17
N GLY A 542 12.38 -0.88 4.80
CA GLY A 542 13.38 -1.95 4.75
C GLY A 542 14.13 -1.96 3.42
N VAL A 543 13.42 -1.91 2.29
CA VAL A 543 14.04 -1.86 0.95
C VAL A 543 14.91 -0.62 0.79
N ILE A 544 14.38 0.57 1.11
CA ILE A 544 15.08 1.85 1.00
C ILE A 544 15.82 2.16 2.30
N ASN A 545 16.92 1.43 2.53
CA ASN A 545 17.78 1.61 3.69
C ASN A 545 19.21 1.97 3.25
N PRO A 546 19.54 3.25 3.00
CA PRO A 546 20.87 3.63 2.51
C PRO A 546 21.97 3.37 3.57
N PRO A 547 23.12 2.78 3.19
CA PRO A 547 24.16 2.37 4.13
C PRO A 547 24.78 3.54 4.91
N ALA A 548 24.84 4.74 4.30
CA ALA A 548 25.39 5.94 4.94
C ALA A 548 24.68 6.31 6.25
N LYS A 549 23.39 5.97 6.39
CA LYS A 549 22.60 6.28 7.60
C LYS A 549 22.85 5.30 8.75
N LYS A 550 23.50 4.14 8.50
CA LYS A 550 23.84 3.10 9.49
C LYS A 550 22.66 2.73 10.40
N LYS A 551 21.47 2.60 9.82
CA LYS A 551 20.25 2.23 10.54
C LYS A 551 19.88 0.78 10.28
N ARG A 552 19.14 0.20 11.25
CA ARG A 552 18.52 -1.13 11.17
C ARG A 552 19.55 -2.27 11.08
N SER A 553 19.08 -3.41 10.62
CA SER A 553 19.82 -4.65 10.44
C SER A 553 19.21 -5.44 9.27
N TYR A 554 19.88 -6.52 8.89
CA TYR A 554 19.41 -7.51 7.94
C TYR A 554 19.93 -8.90 8.33
N TRP A 555 19.30 -9.96 7.84
CA TRP A 555 19.68 -11.34 8.09
C TRP A 555 20.16 -12.01 6.81
N VAL A 556 21.21 -12.81 6.94
CA VAL A 556 21.75 -13.67 5.87
C VAL A 556 21.98 -15.06 6.46
N ASN A 557 21.73 -16.08 5.67
CA ASN A 557 22.10 -17.46 5.98
C ASN A 557 23.11 -17.92 4.93
N ASP A 558 24.31 -18.30 5.36
CA ASP A 558 25.38 -18.79 4.48
C ASP A 558 25.28 -20.30 4.19
N GLY A 559 24.32 -20.99 4.81
CA GLY A 559 24.01 -22.40 4.58
C GLY A 559 23.01 -22.63 3.44
N ASP A 560 22.45 -23.84 3.40
CA ASP A 560 21.41 -24.20 2.43
C ASP A 560 20.12 -23.39 2.66
N LEU A 561 19.30 -23.27 1.61
CA LEU A 561 17.96 -22.69 1.69
C LEU A 561 16.96 -23.82 2.03
N PRO A 562 16.55 -23.99 3.30
CA PRO A 562 15.54 -24.99 3.66
C PRO A 562 14.19 -24.63 3.02
N GLU A 563 13.31 -25.62 2.87
CA GLU A 563 11.96 -25.41 2.33
C GLU A 563 11.14 -24.44 3.20
N SER A 564 11.29 -24.51 4.52
CA SER A 564 10.61 -23.64 5.47
C SER A 564 11.33 -22.31 5.63
N ALA A 565 10.59 -21.21 5.41
CA ALA A 565 11.07 -19.86 5.67
C ALA A 565 11.45 -19.67 7.16
N ASP A 566 10.68 -20.25 8.08
CA ASP A 566 10.95 -20.13 9.52
C ASP A 566 12.25 -20.86 9.91
N ASP A 567 12.54 -22.01 9.29
CA ASP A 567 13.80 -22.72 9.50
C ASP A 567 14.99 -21.92 8.93
N TRP A 568 14.80 -21.27 7.77
CA TRP A 568 15.79 -20.36 7.22
C TRP A 568 16.11 -19.23 8.19
N PHE A 569 15.07 -18.60 8.77
CA PHE A 569 15.24 -17.49 9.71
C PHE A 569 15.88 -17.95 11.03
N ALA A 570 15.54 -19.14 11.53
CA ALA A 570 16.15 -19.70 12.73
C ALA A 570 17.66 -19.95 12.57
N GLY A 571 18.12 -20.24 11.35
CA GLY A 571 19.55 -20.40 11.01
C GLY A 571 20.26 -19.12 10.59
N ALA A 572 19.53 -18.01 10.37
CA ALA A 572 20.10 -16.79 9.81
C ALA A 572 20.85 -15.95 10.85
N THR A 573 21.94 -15.31 10.42
CA THR A 573 22.73 -14.39 11.25
C THR A 573 22.30 -12.96 10.99
N GLU A 574 22.05 -12.19 12.06
CA GLU A 574 21.74 -10.77 11.98
C GLU A 574 23.01 -9.93 11.82
N TYR A 575 23.01 -9.03 10.84
CA TYR A 575 24.07 -8.08 10.55
C TYR A 575 23.54 -6.65 10.72
N PRO A 576 24.28 -5.76 11.42
CA PRO A 576 23.87 -4.37 11.58
C PRO A 576 24.04 -3.58 10.28
N GLY A 577 23.12 -2.65 10.03
CA GLY A 577 23.18 -1.71 8.90
C GLY A 577 22.29 -2.09 7.72
N SER A 578 22.74 -1.73 6.52
CA SER A 578 21.99 -1.89 5.27
C SER A 578 22.39 -3.16 4.53
N TRP A 579 21.39 -3.86 4.00
CA TRP A 579 21.58 -4.99 3.09
C TRP A 579 22.13 -4.58 1.70
N TRP A 580 22.09 -3.29 1.34
CA TRP A 580 22.57 -2.81 0.03
C TRP A 580 24.04 -3.17 -0.20
N THR A 581 24.86 -3.19 0.85
CA THR A 581 26.28 -3.58 0.74
C THR A 581 26.41 -5.04 0.31
N THR A 582 25.64 -5.94 0.93
CA THR A 582 25.60 -7.36 0.55
C THR A 582 25.06 -7.58 -0.86
N TRP A 583 24.08 -6.79 -1.29
CA TRP A 583 23.55 -6.85 -2.64
C TRP A 583 24.58 -6.40 -3.68
N VAL A 584 25.26 -5.27 -3.47
CA VAL A 584 26.30 -4.80 -4.38
C VAL A 584 27.44 -5.80 -4.46
N GLU A 585 27.96 -6.29 -3.33
CA GLU A 585 29.03 -7.31 -3.31
C GLU A 585 28.65 -8.60 -4.07
N TRP A 586 27.37 -8.97 -4.03
CA TRP A 586 26.85 -10.07 -4.86
C TRP A 586 26.78 -9.68 -6.34
N LEU A 587 26.27 -8.49 -6.67
CA LEU A 587 26.08 -8.03 -8.04
C LEU A 587 27.42 -7.83 -8.78
N GLU A 588 28.47 -7.40 -8.08
CA GLU A 588 29.82 -7.23 -8.64
C GLU A 588 30.36 -8.52 -9.28
N GLN A 589 30.00 -9.69 -8.72
CA GLN A 589 30.43 -10.99 -9.23
C GLN A 589 29.88 -11.29 -10.63
N TYR A 590 28.77 -10.66 -11.00
CA TYR A 590 28.08 -10.84 -12.29
C TYR A 590 28.27 -9.64 -13.23
N GLY A 591 28.97 -8.59 -12.79
CA GLY A 591 29.26 -7.40 -13.59
C GLY A 591 30.25 -7.60 -14.75
N GLY A 592 31.02 -8.70 -14.75
CA GLY A 592 32.10 -8.93 -15.72
C GLY A 592 33.33 -8.06 -15.43
N ARG A 593 34.13 -7.77 -16.46
CA ARG A 593 35.34 -6.93 -16.27
C ARG A 593 34.97 -5.46 -16.13
N LYS A 594 35.82 -4.69 -15.43
CA LYS A 594 35.72 -3.23 -15.40
C LYS A 594 36.27 -2.62 -16.69
N VAL A 595 35.50 -1.73 -17.31
CA VAL A 595 35.79 -1.01 -18.55
C VAL A 595 35.64 0.49 -18.34
N GLU A 596 36.15 1.29 -19.28
CA GLU A 596 35.90 2.73 -19.27
C GLU A 596 34.40 3.00 -19.47
N PRO A 597 33.82 3.98 -18.76
CA PRO A 597 32.41 4.33 -18.91
C PRO A 597 32.11 4.85 -20.34
N PRO A 598 30.86 4.67 -20.82
CA PRO A 598 30.44 5.27 -22.08
C PRO A 598 30.60 6.80 -22.01
N ALA A 599 31.22 7.39 -23.04
CA ALA A 599 31.50 8.82 -23.08
C ALA A 599 30.24 9.70 -23.23
N GLN A 600 29.15 9.14 -23.76
CA GLN A 600 27.85 9.76 -23.92
C GLN A 600 26.76 8.70 -23.68
N PRO A 601 25.58 9.09 -23.15
CA PRO A 601 24.43 8.20 -23.10
C PRO A 601 23.87 7.91 -24.50
N GLY A 602 23.26 6.74 -24.65
CA GLY A 602 22.65 6.27 -25.89
C GLY A 602 23.67 5.83 -26.94
N THR A 603 23.17 5.65 -28.15
CA THR A 603 23.96 5.37 -29.37
C THR A 603 23.36 6.12 -30.55
N ALA A 604 23.92 5.96 -31.76
CA ALA A 604 23.32 6.55 -32.97
C ALA A 604 21.91 6.00 -33.26
N GLN A 605 21.64 4.73 -32.91
CA GLN A 605 20.33 4.10 -33.07
C GLN A 605 19.38 4.46 -31.92
N PHE A 606 19.93 4.74 -30.75
CA PHE A 606 19.20 5.10 -29.53
C PHE A 606 19.67 6.49 -29.04
N PRO A 607 19.33 7.57 -29.77
CA PRO A 607 19.79 8.90 -29.42
C PRO A 607 19.14 9.36 -28.11
N VAL A 608 19.80 10.30 -27.44
CA VAL A 608 19.21 11.00 -26.29
C VAL A 608 17.94 11.74 -26.72
N ILE A 609 16.84 11.45 -26.04
CA ILE A 609 15.52 12.06 -26.26
C ILE A 609 15.37 13.31 -25.37
N GLU A 610 15.57 13.14 -24.06
CA GLU A 610 15.49 14.21 -23.06
C GLU A 610 16.27 13.83 -21.79
N PRO A 611 16.60 14.79 -20.91
CA PRO A 611 17.23 14.48 -19.63
C PRO A 611 16.33 13.63 -18.71
N ALA A 612 16.96 12.81 -17.85
CA ALA A 612 16.28 12.20 -16.72
C ALA A 612 15.63 13.28 -15.82
N PRO A 613 14.48 13.01 -15.18
CA PRO A 613 13.82 11.70 -15.06
C PRO A 613 12.81 11.39 -16.18
N GLY A 614 12.80 12.16 -17.26
CA GLY A 614 11.84 12.02 -18.36
C GLY A 614 10.46 12.60 -18.06
N ARG A 615 9.60 12.67 -19.07
CA ARG A 615 8.26 13.27 -19.00
C ARG A 615 7.18 12.31 -18.51
N TYR A 616 7.35 11.00 -18.65
CA TYR A 616 6.33 10.02 -18.22
C TYR A 616 6.12 10.04 -16.71
N VAL A 617 7.20 10.16 -15.93
CA VAL A 617 7.12 10.24 -14.47
C VAL A 617 6.43 11.52 -13.97
N LEU A 618 6.39 12.58 -14.80
CA LEU A 618 5.77 13.86 -14.45
C LEU A 618 4.25 13.86 -14.67
N GLN A 619 3.72 12.87 -15.38
CA GLN A 619 2.28 12.72 -15.61
C GLN A 619 1.55 12.46 -14.29
N ARG A 620 0.43 13.15 -14.07
CA ARG A 620 -0.47 12.97 -12.92
C ARG A 620 -1.87 12.60 -13.43
N ASP A 621 -2.65 11.92 -12.59
CA ASP A 621 -4.03 11.52 -12.85
C ASP A 621 -5.00 12.70 -13.07
#